data_AF-A0A7V9C866-F1
#
_entry.id   AF-A0A7V9C866-F1
#
_cell.length_a   1.000
_cell.length_b   1.000
_cell.length_c   1.000
_cell.angle_alpha   90.00
_cell.angle_beta   90.00
_cell.angle_gamma   90.00
#
_symmetry.space_group_name_H-M   'P 1'
#
loop_
_entity.id
_entity.type
_entity.pdbx_description
1 polymer ?
#
loop_
_entity_poly.entity_id
_entity_poly.type
_entity_poly.pdbx_seq_one_letter_code
_entity_poly.pdbx_strand_id
1 'polypeptide(L)'
;MPVSQQSQVLVVVPATADATHLLRATAQSLARGEFDVDRLDDLALAIGEAAFELIRLDGAANLAMTVDGDGGHLDVTLSVDGPA
;
A
#
# COMPACT_ATOMS: atom_id res chain seq x y z
N MET A 1 21.58 -19.65 -8.79
CA MET A 1 20.44 -18.76 -9.05
C MET A 1 19.99 -18.24 -7.69
N PRO A 2 20.23 -16.98 -7.31
CA PRO A 2 19.60 -16.46 -6.10
C PRO A 2 18.10 -16.38 -6.39
N VAL A 3 17.29 -16.93 -5.49
CA VAL A 3 15.83 -16.76 -5.53
C VAL A 3 15.60 -15.34 -5.05
N SER A 4 15.24 -14.41 -5.94
CA SER A 4 14.72 -13.10 -5.53
C SER A 4 13.52 -13.38 -4.62
N GLN A 5 13.62 -13.02 -3.33
CA GLN A 5 12.48 -13.14 -2.43
C GLN A 5 11.47 -12.05 -2.78
N GLN A 6 10.59 -12.34 -3.75
CA GLN A 6 9.35 -11.57 -3.90
C GLN A 6 8.56 -11.72 -2.60
N SER A 7 8.62 -10.68 -1.78
CA SER A 7 7.91 -10.61 -0.50
C SER A 7 6.62 -9.87 -0.76
N GLN A 8 5.58 -10.60 -1.19
CA GLN A 8 4.25 -10.05 -1.34
C GLN A 8 3.60 -9.88 0.03
N VAL A 9 3.20 -8.67 0.37
CA VAL A 9 2.49 -8.36 1.63
C VAL A 9 1.07 -7.89 1.30
N LEU A 10 0.08 -8.58 1.86
CA LEU A 10 -1.32 -8.18 1.83
C LEU A 10 -1.73 -7.59 3.18
N VAL A 11 -2.30 -6.38 3.15
CA VAL A 11 -2.87 -5.69 4.30
C VAL A 11 -4.34 -5.44 4.05
N VAL A 12 -5.20 -5.83 4.99
CA VAL A 12 -6.65 -5.57 4.92
C VAL A 12 -7.07 -4.77 6.15
N VAL A 13 -7.73 -3.65 5.93
CA VAL A 13 -8.20 -2.75 6.99
C VAL A 13 -9.64 -2.29 6.72
N PRO A 14 -10.39 -1.83 7.74
CA PRO A 14 -11.69 -1.21 7.52
C PRO A 14 -11.57 -0.02 6.54
N ALA A 15 -12.58 0.18 5.68
CA ALA A 15 -12.62 1.32 4.75
C ALA A 15 -12.96 2.64 5.46
N THR A 16 -12.08 3.09 6.33
CA THR A 16 -12.22 4.34 7.10
C THR A 16 -10.96 5.19 6.94
N ALA A 17 -11.13 6.52 6.99
CA ALA A 17 -10.00 7.45 6.90
C ALA A 17 -8.95 7.20 8.00
N ASP A 18 -9.40 6.79 9.18
CA ASP A 18 -8.54 6.44 10.30
C ASP A 18 -7.69 5.21 10.01
N ALA A 19 -8.12 4.27 9.15
CA ALA A 19 -7.35 3.07 8.86
C ALA A 19 -6.24 3.31 7.82
N THR A 20 -6.33 4.37 7.01
CA THR A 20 -5.40 4.68 5.91
C THR A 20 -3.95 4.90 6.37
N HIS A 21 -3.72 5.30 7.62
CA HIS A 21 -2.35 5.43 8.15
C HIS A 21 -1.62 4.09 8.24
N LEU A 22 -2.34 2.99 8.46
CA LEU A 22 -1.75 1.64 8.53
C LEU A 22 -1.20 1.23 7.16
N LEU A 23 -1.95 1.50 6.10
CA LEU A 23 -1.53 1.22 4.72
C LEU A 23 -0.25 1.99 4.36
N ARG A 24 -0.24 3.30 4.62
CA ARG A 24 0.93 4.16 4.38
C ARG A 24 2.15 3.69 5.17
N ALA A 25 1.99 3.43 6.47
CA ALA A 25 3.08 2.99 7.34
C ALA A 25 3.66 1.64 6.91
N THR A 26 2.81 0.68 6.51
CA THR A 26 3.28 -0.63 6.03
C THR A 26 4.06 -0.49 4.73
N ALA A 27 3.55 0.26 3.74
CA ALA A 27 4.25 0.45 2.48
C ALA A 27 5.59 1.18 2.67
N GLN A 28 5.63 2.25 3.48
CA GLN A 28 6.87 2.95 3.81
C GLN A 28 7.87 2.05 4.55
N SER A 29 7.39 1.17 5.42
CA SER A 29 8.26 0.21 6.13
C SER A 29 8.88 -0.82 5.19
N LEU A 30 8.15 -1.27 4.16
CA LEU A 30 8.66 -2.21 3.16
C LEU A 30 9.63 -1.55 2.18
N ALA A 31 9.35 -0.31 1.81
CA ALA A 31 10.21 0.52 0.95
C ALA A 31 11.47 1.04 1.67
N ARG A 32 11.57 0.84 2.99
CA ARG A 32 12.63 1.44 3.80
C ARG A 32 13.99 0.81 3.48
N GLY A 33 14.93 1.64 3.04
CA GLY A 33 16.28 1.20 2.66
C GLY A 33 16.46 1.04 1.15
N GLU A 34 15.38 1.04 0.37
CA GLU A 34 15.43 1.09 -1.10
C GLU A 34 15.17 2.50 -1.65
N PHE A 35 14.37 3.29 -0.93
CA PHE A 35 13.96 4.63 -1.34
C PHE A 35 14.50 5.71 -0.38
N ASP A 36 14.72 6.91 -0.92
CA ASP A 36 15.04 8.10 -0.13
C ASP A 36 13.78 8.67 0.55
N VAL A 37 13.97 9.65 1.44
CA VAL A 37 12.88 10.21 2.25
C VAL A 37 11.80 10.84 1.37
N ASP A 38 12.19 11.59 0.34
CA ASP A 38 11.25 12.27 -0.55
C ASP A 38 10.36 11.24 -1.27
N ARG A 39 10.94 10.15 -1.79
CA ARG A 39 10.17 9.08 -2.43
C ARG A 39 9.27 8.32 -1.44
N LEU A 40 9.69 8.16 -0.19
CA LEU A 40 8.85 7.55 0.85
C LEU A 40 7.66 8.45 1.21
N ASP A 41 7.84 9.77 1.20
CA ASP A 41 6.77 10.73 1.42
C ASP A 41 5.81 10.77 0.23
N ASP A 42 6.33 10.76 -1.00
CA ASP A 42 5.52 10.66 -2.23
C ASP A 42 4.69 9.38 -2.27
N LEU A 43 5.29 8.24 -1.89
CA LEU A 43 4.59 6.95 -1.78
C LEU A 43 3.44 7.02 -0.78
N ALA A 44 3.67 7.59 0.40
CA ALA A 44 2.64 7.72 1.42
C ALA A 44 1.52 8.68 0.99
N LEU A 45 1.85 9.74 0.25
CA LEU A 45 0.86 10.65 -0.33
C LEU A 45 -0.01 9.92 -1.36
N ALA A 46 0.60 9.22 -2.31
CA ALA A 46 -0.12 8.49 -3.36
C ALA A 46 -1.06 7.41 -2.80
N ILE A 47 -0.60 6.64 -1.80
CA ILE A 47 -1.44 5.65 -1.10
C ILE A 47 -2.60 6.33 -0.38
N GLY A 48 -2.34 7.47 0.28
CA GLY A 48 -3.36 8.25 0.97
C GLY A 48 -4.46 8.73 0.04
N GLU A 49 -4.08 9.29 -1.12
CA GLU A 49 -5.02 9.77 -2.14
C GLU A 49 -5.83 8.62 -2.74
N ALA A 50 -5.17 7.53 -3.14
CA ALA A 50 -5.83 6.36 -3.72
C ALA A 50 -6.83 5.72 -2.72
N ALA A 51 -6.42 5.55 -1.46
CA ALA A 51 -7.31 5.02 -0.43
C ALA A 51 -8.48 5.97 -0.13
N PHE A 52 -8.26 7.28 -0.13
CA PHE A 52 -9.32 8.26 0.06
C PHE A 52 -10.37 8.19 -1.06
N GLU A 53 -9.95 8.11 -2.31
CA GLU A 53 -10.87 7.97 -3.45
C GLU A 53 -11.64 6.64 -3.40
N LEU A 54 -10.99 5.55 -2.97
CA LEU A 54 -11.65 4.26 -2.77
C LEU A 54 -12.67 4.27 -1.62
N ILE A 55 -12.38 4.92 -0.50
CA ILE A 55 -13.33 5.07 0.63
C ILE A 55 -14.56 5.87 0.22
N ARG A 56 -14.43 6.79 -0.74
CA ARG A 56 -15.56 7.58 -1.25
C ARG A 56 -16.50 6.77 -2.15
N LEU A 57 -16.12 5.58 -2.57
CA LEU A 57 -17.02 4.66 -3.27
C LEU A 57 -18.07 4.16 -2.27
N ASP A 58 -19.35 4.38 -2.59
CA ASP A 58 -20.46 4.00 -1.71
C ASP A 58 -20.46 2.49 -1.45
N GLY A 59 -20.56 2.10 -0.19
CA GLY A 59 -20.65 0.70 0.24
C GLY A 59 -19.34 -0.04 0.51
N ALA A 60 -18.17 0.60 0.41
CA ALA A 60 -16.90 -0.06 0.72
C ALA A 60 -16.82 -0.46 2.22
N ALA A 61 -16.64 -1.74 2.53
CA ALA A 61 -16.47 -2.20 3.91
C ALA A 61 -14.99 -2.30 4.30
N ASN A 62 -14.15 -2.76 3.37
CA ASN A 62 -12.71 -2.97 3.61
C ASN A 62 -11.86 -2.39 2.48
N LEU A 63 -10.68 -1.90 2.84
CA LEU A 63 -9.57 -1.62 1.93
C LEU A 63 -8.56 -2.75 2.00
N ALA A 64 -8.16 -3.26 0.84
CA ALA A 64 -7.03 -4.18 0.70
C ALA A 64 -5.88 -3.47 -0.01
N MET A 65 -4.65 -3.64 0.50
CA MET A 65 -3.43 -3.19 -0.13
C MET A 65 -2.49 -4.38 -0.32
N THR A 66 -2.08 -4.61 -1.57
CA THR A 66 -1.01 -5.53 -1.93
C THR A 66 0.24 -4.72 -2.22
N VAL A 67 1.36 -5.08 -1.61
CA VAL A 67 2.67 -4.51 -1.88
C VAL A 67 3.58 -5.64 -2.38
N ASP A 68 4.12 -5.49 -3.58
CA ASP A 68 5.16 -6.35 -4.15
C ASP A 68 6.40 -5.51 -4.45
N GLY A 69 7.58 -6.06 -4.16
CA GLY A 69 8.85 -5.35 -4.29
C GLY A 69 9.89 -6.22 -4.95
N ASP A 70 10.59 -5.67 -5.95
CA ASP A 70 11.76 -6.30 -6.56
C ASP A 70 12.80 -5.24 -6.95
N GLY A 71 13.99 -5.35 -6.36
CA GLY A 71 15.21 -4.72 -6.86
C GLY A 71 15.13 -3.20 -7.11
N GLY A 72 14.45 -2.44 -6.25
CA GLY A 72 14.27 -0.99 -6.41
C GLY A 72 12.98 -0.58 -7.15
N HIS A 73 12.08 -1.53 -7.40
CA HIS A 73 10.72 -1.29 -7.84
C HIS A 73 9.73 -1.73 -6.75
N LEU A 74 8.67 -0.95 -6.57
CA LEU A 74 7.60 -1.23 -5.63
C LEU A 74 6.26 -1.10 -6.37
N ASP A 75 5.55 -2.21 -6.49
CA ASP A 75 4.19 -2.26 -6.99
C ASP A 75 3.22 -2.23 -5.80
N VAL A 76 2.36 -1.22 -5.77
CA VAL A 76 1.31 -1.09 -4.75
C VAL A 76 -0.05 -1.08 -5.42
N THR A 77 -0.90 -2.04 -5.07
CA THR A 77 -2.27 -2.15 -5.56
C THR A 77 -3.24 -1.99 -4.40
N LEU A 78 -4.27 -1.15 -4.57
CA LEU A 78 -5.33 -0.91 -3.60
C LEU A 78 -6.67 -1.30 -4.19
N SER A 79 -7.52 -1.97 -3.40
CA SER A 79 -8.88 -2.32 -3.80
C SER A 79 -9.86 -2.24 -2.62
N VAL A 80 -11.15 -2.28 -2.95
CA VAL A 80 -12.25 -2.37 -1.97
C VAL A 80 -12.99 -3.70 -2.13
N ASP A 81 -13.35 -4.31 -1.00
CA ASP A 81 -14.24 -5.49 -0.92
C ASP A 81 -13.89 -6.66 -1.86
N GLY A 82 -12.60 -6.83 -2.15
CA GLY A 82 -12.07 -7.91 -2.98
C GLY A 82 -10.55 -8.00 -2.84
N PRO A 83 -9.90 -9.01 -3.43
CA PRO A 83 -8.44 -9.02 -3.51
C PRO A 83 -7.97 -7.82 -4.34
N ALA A 84 -6.90 -7.16 -3.87
CA ALA A 84 -6.18 -6.13 -4.62
C ALA A 84 -5.26 -6.77 -5.65
#